data_AF-A0AAV6TJK1-F1
#
_entry.id   AF-A0AAV6TJK1-F1
#
_cell.length_a   1.000
_cell.length_b   1.000
_cell.length_c   1.000
_cell.angle_alpha   90.00
_cell.angle_beta   90.00
_cell.angle_gamma   90.00
#
_symmetry.space_group_name_H-M   'P 1'
#
loop_
_entity.id
_entity.type
_entity.pdbx_description
1 polymer ?
#
loop_
_entity_poly.entity_id
_entity_poly.type
_entity_poly.pdbx_seq_one_letter_code
_entity_poly.pdbx_strand_id
1 'polypeptide(L)'
;VLEQLTGQQPVFSKARYTVRSFGIRRNEKIAVHCTVRGPKAEEILEKGLKVREYELKRENFSDTGNFGFGIQEHIDLGIKYDPTIGIYGLDFYVVLGRPGFNVAYRRQQKGTVGSKHKLCKEEAMKWFQQKYDGIILPGKGGNK
;
A
#
# COMPACT_ATOMS: atom_id res chain seq x y z
N VAL A 1 12.29 -12.22 1.81
CA VAL A 1 11.37 -11.56 0.85
C VAL A 1 11.25 -10.05 1.08
N LEU A 2 10.51 -9.55 2.09
CA LEU A 2 10.30 -8.09 2.24
C LEU A 2 11.59 -7.29 2.36
N GLU A 3 12.56 -7.77 3.15
CA GLU A 3 13.86 -7.13 3.29
C GLU A 3 14.67 -7.11 1.98
N GLN A 4 14.54 -8.15 1.14
CA GLN A 4 15.18 -8.19 -0.18
C GLN A 4 14.53 -7.19 -1.15
N LEU A 5 13.22 -6.96 -1.02
CA LEU A 5 12.49 -5.99 -1.83
C LEU A 5 12.80 -4.55 -1.43
N THR A 6 12.82 -4.26 -0.12
CA THR A 6 12.90 -2.88 0.39
C THR A 6 14.31 -2.46 0.81
N GLY A 7 15.20 -3.41 1.05
CA GLY A 7 16.54 -3.19 1.63
C GLY A 7 16.50 -2.68 3.07
N GLN A 8 15.39 -2.86 3.79
CA GLN A 8 15.19 -2.39 5.16
C GLN A 8 14.72 -3.54 6.05
N GLN A 9 15.14 -3.54 7.31
CA GLN A 9 14.63 -4.49 8.29
C GLN A 9 13.12 -4.26 8.53
N PRO A 10 12.27 -5.27 8.29
CA PRO A 10 10.84 -5.10 8.44
C PRO A 10 10.42 -5.26 9.92
N VAL A 11 9.24 -4.74 10.24
CA VAL A 11 8.68 -4.79 11.59
C VAL A 11 7.64 -5.90 11.71
N PHE A 12 7.77 -6.72 12.75
CA PHE A 12 6.80 -7.77 13.08
C PHE A 12 5.58 -7.21 13.81
N SER A 13 4.40 -7.42 13.23
CA SER A 13 3.11 -7.07 13.81
C SER A 13 2.57 -8.21 14.66
N LYS A 14 2.11 -7.86 15.86
CA LYS A 14 1.54 -8.79 16.84
C LYS A 14 0.01 -8.79 16.79
N ALA A 15 -0.60 -9.96 16.96
CA ALA A 15 -2.04 -10.10 17.07
C ALA A 15 -2.57 -9.43 18.35
N ARG A 16 -3.64 -8.63 18.21
CA ARG A 16 -4.32 -7.99 19.36
C ARG A 16 -5.34 -8.90 20.04
N TYR A 17 -5.95 -9.79 19.26
CA TYR A 17 -7.02 -10.68 19.70
C TYR A 17 -6.61 -12.14 19.50
N THR A 18 -7.13 -13.01 20.36
CA THR A 18 -7.06 -14.46 20.15
C THR A 18 -8.31 -14.87 19.38
N VAL A 19 -8.12 -15.47 18.20
CA VAL A 19 -9.22 -15.94 17.35
C VAL A 19 -8.95 -17.41 17.03
N ARG A 20 -9.66 -18.30 17.73
CA ARG A 20 -9.41 -19.75 17.66
C ARG A 20 -9.65 -20.34 16.27
N SER A 21 -10.64 -19.83 15.53
CA SER A 21 -10.93 -20.27 14.15
C SER A 21 -9.79 -20.03 13.18
N PHE A 22 -8.98 -19.00 13.40
CA PHE A 22 -7.78 -18.71 12.61
C PHE A 22 -6.49 -19.27 13.23
N GLY A 23 -6.58 -19.96 14.36
CA GLY A 23 -5.41 -20.47 15.08
C GLY A 23 -4.53 -19.40 15.74
N ILE A 24 -4.96 -18.14 15.79
CA ILE A 24 -4.15 -17.00 16.24
C ILE A 24 -4.30 -16.77 17.74
N ARG A 25 -3.18 -16.59 18.45
CA ARG A 25 -3.14 -16.20 19.86
C ARG A 25 -2.74 -14.73 20.05
N ARG A 26 -3.22 -14.11 21.11
CA ARG A 26 -2.83 -12.73 21.47
C ARG A 26 -1.32 -12.60 21.65
N ASN A 27 -0.76 -11.50 21.14
CA ASN A 27 0.67 -11.16 21.11
C ASN A 27 1.56 -12.03 20.20
N GLU A 28 0.99 -13.00 19.50
CA GLU A 28 1.70 -13.79 18.49
C GLU A 28 2.06 -12.91 17.28
N LYS A 29 3.24 -13.15 16.69
CA LYS A 29 3.69 -12.42 15.49
C LYS A 29 3.02 -13.03 14.26
N ILE A 30 2.08 -12.30 13.67
CA ILE A 30 1.22 -12.82 12.58
C ILE A 30 1.50 -12.18 11.23
N ALA A 31 2.10 -10.99 11.22
CA ALA A 31 2.32 -10.23 10.00
C ALA A 31 3.64 -9.47 10.07
N VAL A 32 4.10 -9.05 8.91
CA VAL A 32 5.33 -8.29 8.75
C VAL A 32 5.05 -7.13 7.78
N HIS A 33 5.55 -5.94 8.10
CA HIS A 33 5.35 -4.77 7.25
C HIS A 33 6.60 -3.89 7.22
N CYS A 34 6.73 -3.11 6.16
CA CYS A 34 7.79 -2.14 5.99
C CYS A 34 7.19 -0.86 5.39
N THR A 35 7.65 0.31 5.81
CA THR A 35 7.24 1.59 5.23
C THR A 35 8.43 2.21 4.50
N VAL A 36 8.36 2.20 3.17
CA VAL A 36 9.38 2.83 2.32
C VAL A 36 8.92 4.24 1.95
N ARG A 37 9.86 5.19 1.87
CA ARG A 37 9.59 6.58 1.50
C ARG A 37 10.65 7.10 0.54
N GLY A 38 10.33 8.17 -0.20
CA GLY A 38 11.26 8.81 -1.13
C GLY A 38 11.44 8.01 -2.43
N PRO A 39 12.58 8.18 -3.13
CA PRO A 39 12.81 7.59 -4.45
C PRO A 39 12.65 6.06 -4.49
N LYS A 40 13.12 5.38 -3.43
CA LYS A 40 12.96 3.91 -3.29
C LYS A 40 11.50 3.47 -3.29
N ALA A 41 10.59 4.28 -2.76
CA ALA A 41 9.18 3.94 -2.75
C ALA A 41 8.58 4.01 -4.15
N GLU A 42 9.03 4.98 -4.96
CA GLU A 42 8.59 5.12 -6.36
C GLU A 42 9.10 3.97 -7.22
N GLU A 43 10.36 3.57 -7.05
CA GLU A 43 10.94 2.40 -7.76
C GLU A 43 10.19 1.10 -7.45
N ILE A 44 9.87 0.86 -6.17
CA ILE A 44 9.14 -0.34 -5.75
C ILE A 44 7.69 -0.30 -6.25
N LEU A 45 7.06 0.88 -6.18
CA LEU A 45 5.70 1.07 -6.69
C LEU A 45 5.62 0.82 -8.19
N GLU A 46 6.58 1.32 -8.96
CA GLU A 46 6.68 1.10 -10.41
C GLU A 46 6.75 -0.38 -10.75
N LYS A 47 7.60 -1.15 -10.04
CA LYS A 47 7.68 -2.61 -10.20
C LYS A 47 6.35 -3.29 -9.89
N GLY A 48 5.65 -2.86 -8.83
CA GLY A 48 4.35 -3.41 -8.45
C GLY A 48 3.24 -3.09 -9.45
N LEU A 49 3.21 -1.87 -9.96
CA LEU A 49 2.23 -1.45 -10.98
C LEU A 49 2.45 -2.16 -12.31
N LYS A 50 3.71 -2.41 -12.69
CA LYS A 50 4.03 -3.18 -13.90
C LYS A 50 3.47 -4.60 -13.87
N VAL A 51 3.50 -5.27 -12.71
CA VAL A 51 2.88 -6.60 -12.53
C VAL A 51 1.36 -6.55 -12.69
N ARG A 52 0.74 -5.40 -12.40
CA ARG A 52 -0.68 -5.14 -12.59
C ARG A 52 -1.01 -4.46 -13.92
N GLU A 53 -0.06 -4.41 -14.85
CA GLU A 53 -0.22 -3.76 -16.16
C GLU A 53 -0.70 -2.30 -16.08
N TYR A 54 -0.38 -1.61 -14.97
CA TYR A 54 -0.84 -0.26 -14.66
C TYR A 54 -2.37 -0.11 -14.59
N GLU A 55 -3.10 -1.22 -14.41
CA GLU A 55 -4.54 -1.24 -14.28
C GLU A 55 -4.97 -1.30 -12.81
N LEU A 56 -5.80 -0.36 -12.38
CA LEU A 56 -6.40 -0.36 -11.04
C LEU A 56 -7.92 -0.18 -11.14
N LYS A 57 -8.67 -0.78 -10.21
CA LYS A 57 -10.12 -0.57 -10.14
C LYS A 57 -10.43 0.69 -9.36
N ARG A 58 -11.55 1.34 -9.66
CA ARG A 58 -12.06 2.49 -8.88
C ARG A 58 -12.22 2.19 -7.37
N GLU A 59 -12.46 0.93 -7.01
CA GLU A 59 -12.60 0.47 -5.62
C GLU A 59 -11.28 0.48 -4.84
N ASN A 60 -10.13 0.40 -5.52
CA ASN A 60 -8.81 0.43 -4.88
C ASN A 60 -8.46 1.81 -4.30
N PHE A 61 -9.15 2.87 -4.72
CA PHE A 61 -8.94 4.23 -4.25
C PHE A 61 -9.86 4.55 -3.08
N SER A 62 -9.27 5.00 -1.97
CA SER A 62 -9.98 5.43 -0.77
C SER A 62 -10.55 6.84 -0.92
N ASP A 63 -11.55 7.16 -0.11
CA ASP A 63 -12.13 8.51 -0.06
C ASP A 63 -11.13 9.56 0.41
N THR A 64 -10.13 9.14 1.19
CA THR A 64 -9.02 9.97 1.69
C THR A 64 -7.91 10.21 0.66
N GLY A 65 -8.08 9.75 -0.59
CA GLY A 65 -7.12 9.96 -1.67
C GLY A 65 -5.89 9.07 -1.60
N ASN A 66 -5.97 7.93 -0.91
CA ASN A 66 -4.93 6.90 -0.90
C ASN A 66 -5.39 5.73 -1.77
N PHE A 67 -4.47 4.83 -2.14
CA PHE A 67 -4.85 3.63 -2.88
C PHE A 67 -3.96 2.46 -2.54
N GLY A 68 -4.45 1.25 -2.82
CA GLY A 68 -3.67 0.05 -2.61
C GLY A 68 -4.10 -1.08 -3.53
N PHE A 69 -3.18 -2.01 -3.75
CA PHE A 69 -3.39 -3.19 -4.56
C PHE A 69 -2.55 -4.35 -4.02
N GLY A 70 -3.06 -5.56 -4.18
CA GLY A 70 -2.35 -6.78 -3.80
C GLY A 70 -1.66 -7.40 -5.01
N ILE A 71 -0.58 -8.13 -4.79
CA ILE A 71 0.07 -9.04 -5.73
C ILE A 71 0.07 -10.43 -5.09
N GLN A 72 -0.29 -11.46 -5.86
CA GLN A 72 -0.42 -12.82 -5.33
C GLN A 72 0.95 -13.48 -5.15
N GLU A 73 1.90 -13.19 -6.04
CA GLU A 73 3.22 -13.80 -6.03
C GLU A 73 4.32 -12.75 -6.08
N HIS A 74 5.19 -12.73 -5.08
CA HIS A 74 6.32 -11.80 -5.06
C HIS A 74 7.41 -12.11 -6.10
N ILE A 75 7.37 -13.26 -6.77
CA ILE A 75 8.33 -13.61 -7.83
C ILE A 75 8.18 -12.67 -9.04
N ASP A 76 6.96 -12.21 -9.32
CA ASP A 76 6.65 -11.29 -10.41
C ASP A 76 7.33 -9.92 -10.22
N LEU A 77 7.72 -9.59 -8.99
CA LEU A 77 8.47 -8.36 -8.65
C LEU A 77 9.97 -8.46 -8.95
N GLY A 78 10.44 -9.58 -9.50
CA GLY A 78 11.84 -9.82 -9.87
C GLY A 78 12.70 -10.39 -8.75
N ILE A 79 12.09 -10.94 -7.69
CA ILE A 79 12.81 -11.65 -6.63
C ILE A 79 13.04 -13.10 -7.08
N LYS A 80 14.29 -13.57 -7.00
CA LYS A 80 14.62 -14.96 -7.35
C LYS A 80 13.87 -15.93 -6.42
N TYR A 81 13.26 -16.95 -7.01
CA TYR A 81 12.57 -18.00 -6.28
C TYR A 81 13.55 -18.81 -5.42
N ASP A 82 13.15 -19.04 -4.16
CA ASP A 82 13.82 -19.92 -3.22
C ASP A 82 12.80 -20.95 -2.67
N PRO A 83 12.96 -22.25 -2.98
CA PRO A 83 12.07 -23.31 -2.51
C PRO A 83 11.93 -23.40 -0.99
N THR A 84 12.92 -22.93 -0.23
CA THR A 84 12.90 -22.97 1.24
C THR A 84 11.99 -21.91 1.85
N ILE A 85 11.82 -20.78 1.15
CA ILE A 85 11.01 -19.65 1.59
C ILE A 85 9.56 -19.80 1.13
N GLY A 86 9.35 -20.33 -0.08
CA GLY A 86 8.02 -20.47 -0.69
C GLY A 86 7.50 -19.18 -1.34
N ILE A 87 6.25 -19.22 -1.79
CA ILE A 87 5.58 -18.10 -2.47
C ILE A 87 4.72 -17.34 -1.46
N TYR A 88 4.86 -16.02 -1.49
CA TYR A 88 4.10 -15.09 -0.65
C TYR A 88 3.44 -14.02 -1.50
N GLY A 89 2.21 -13.69 -1.14
CA GLY A 89 1.52 -12.49 -1.61
C GLY A 89 1.94 -11.25 -0.84
N LEU A 90 1.76 -10.10 -1.47
CA LEU A 90 2.12 -8.79 -0.94
C LEU A 90 1.00 -7.79 -1.17
N ASP A 91 0.74 -6.97 -0.16
CA ASP A 91 -0.19 -5.84 -0.28
C ASP A 91 0.60 -4.53 -0.31
N PHE A 92 0.37 -3.75 -1.36
CA PHE A 92 0.89 -2.40 -1.51
C PHE A 92 -0.17 -1.41 -1.09
N TYR A 93 0.19 -0.50 -0.19
CA TYR A 93 -0.67 0.61 0.21
C TYR A 93 0.09 1.92 0.09
N VAL A 94 -0.37 2.77 -0.82
CA VAL A 94 0.25 4.04 -1.19
C VAL A 94 -0.53 5.16 -0.52
N VAL A 95 0.19 5.92 0.32
CA VAL A 95 -0.34 7.11 0.97
C VAL A 95 0.10 8.34 0.19
N LEU A 96 -0.86 9.03 -0.43
CA LEU A 96 -0.61 10.30 -1.10
C LEU A 96 -0.70 11.45 -0.10
N GLY A 97 0.12 12.47 -0.30
CA GLY A 97 0.14 13.65 0.55
C GLY A 97 0.63 14.87 -0.20
N ARG A 98 0.03 16.02 0.11
CA ARG A 98 0.55 17.32 -0.35
C ARG A 98 1.61 17.81 0.64
N PRO A 99 2.57 18.66 0.20
CA PRO A 99 3.43 19.37 1.13
C PRO A 99 2.58 20.19 2.12
N GLY A 100 2.76 19.96 3.42
CA GLY A 100 1.98 20.64 4.47
C GLY A 100 1.25 19.70 5.44
N PHE A 101 1.12 18.41 5.11
CA PHE A 101 0.46 17.42 5.98
C PHE A 101 1.17 17.23 7.34
N ASN A 102 2.44 17.60 7.46
CA ASN A 102 3.20 17.49 8.70
C ASN A 102 2.59 18.30 9.87
N VAL A 103 1.76 19.31 9.59
CA VAL A 103 1.06 20.09 10.64
C VAL A 103 0.19 19.22 11.55
N ALA A 104 -0.35 18.10 11.04
CA ALA A 104 -1.13 17.15 11.82
C ALA A 104 -0.28 16.18 12.66
N TYR A 105 1.02 16.02 12.34
CA TYR A 105 1.90 15.03 12.96
C TYR A 105 2.97 15.63 13.86
N ARG A 106 3.36 16.89 13.62
CA ARG A 106 4.39 17.58 14.40
C ARG A 106 4.02 17.67 15.89
N ARG A 107 5.04 17.54 16.74
CA ARG A 107 4.88 17.61 18.21
C ARG A 107 4.47 19.00 18.68
N GLN A 108 5.12 20.03 18.15
CA GLN A 108 4.88 21.42 18.53
C GLN A 108 3.79 22.05 17.66
N GLN A 109 2.87 22.79 18.28
CA GLN A 109 1.79 23.50 17.58
C GLN A 109 1.03 22.62 16.59
N LYS A 110 0.60 21.43 17.04
CA LYS A 110 -0.20 20.52 16.21
C LYS A 110 -1.48 21.22 15.78
N GLY A 111 -1.77 21.16 14.48
CA GLY A 111 -2.98 21.74 13.89
C GLY A 111 -3.76 20.71 13.09
N THR A 112 -4.86 21.14 12.50
CA THR A 112 -5.68 20.32 11.60
C THR A 112 -5.37 20.68 10.14
N VAL A 113 -5.39 19.67 9.26
CA VAL A 113 -5.30 19.92 7.82
C VAL A 113 -6.68 20.39 7.33
N GLY A 114 -6.73 21.58 6.75
CA GLY A 114 -7.98 22.14 6.22
C GLY A 114 -8.56 21.30 5.08
N SER A 115 -9.89 21.27 4.95
CA SER A 115 -10.58 20.39 4.00
C SER A 115 -10.13 20.57 2.55
N LYS A 116 -9.85 21.81 2.11
CA LYS A 116 -9.34 22.11 0.75
C LYS A 116 -7.94 21.56 0.47
N HIS A 117 -7.16 21.29 1.52
CA HIS A 117 -5.81 20.76 1.41
C HIS A 117 -5.77 19.24 1.52
N LYS A 118 -6.85 18.61 2.02
CA LYS A 118 -6.98 17.16 2.00
C LYS A 118 -7.12 16.67 0.56
N LEU A 119 -6.65 15.46 0.32
CA LEU A 119 -6.82 14.79 -0.97
C LEU A 119 -8.19 14.09 -1.00
N CYS A 120 -8.79 14.09 -2.17
CA CYS A 120 -10.01 13.35 -2.47
C CYS A 120 -9.70 12.15 -3.37
N LYS A 121 -10.63 11.18 -3.39
CA LYS A 121 -10.56 10.01 -4.27
C LYS A 121 -10.30 10.37 -5.74
N GLU A 122 -11.02 11.37 -6.25
CA GLU A 122 -10.92 11.82 -7.64
C GLU A 122 -9.56 12.41 -7.99
N GLU A 123 -8.98 13.16 -7.06
CA GLU A 123 -7.65 13.72 -7.23
C GLU A 123 -6.58 12.64 -7.26
N ALA A 124 -6.71 11.60 -6.43
CA ALA A 124 -5.81 10.45 -6.42
C ALA A 124 -5.88 9.65 -7.73
N MET A 125 -7.10 9.45 -8.26
CA MET A 125 -7.32 8.81 -9.56
C MET A 125 -6.67 9.61 -10.69
N LYS A 126 -6.89 10.93 -10.72
CA LYS A 126 -6.26 11.82 -11.71
C LYS A 126 -4.74 11.82 -11.60
N TRP A 127 -4.20 11.82 -10.39
CA TRP A 127 -2.76 11.75 -10.16
C TRP A 127 -2.16 10.44 -10.68
N PHE A 128 -2.84 9.30 -10.46
CA PHE A 128 -2.41 8.00 -10.96
C PHE A 128 -2.37 7.96 -12.49
N GLN A 129 -3.41 8.47 -13.14
CA GLN A 129 -3.46 8.62 -14.61
C GLN A 129 -2.36 9.54 -15.13
N GLN A 130 -2.08 10.65 -14.46
CA GLN A 130 -1.10 11.63 -14.93
C GLN A 130 0.35 11.17 -14.73
N LYS A 131 0.66 10.47 -13.63
CA LYS A 131 2.04 10.10 -13.28
C LYS A 131 2.49 8.79 -13.90
N TYR A 132 1.60 7.81 -13.98
CA TYR A 132 1.92 6.44 -14.40
C TYR A 132 1.15 6.00 -15.65
N ASP A 133 0.46 6.92 -16.33
CA ASP A 133 -0.42 6.64 -17.48
C ASP A 133 -1.41 5.49 -17.21
N GLY A 134 -1.80 5.34 -15.94
CA GLY A 134 -2.50 4.16 -15.47
C GLY A 134 -3.97 4.14 -15.89
N ILE A 135 -4.48 2.93 -16.16
CA ILE A 135 -5.87 2.72 -16.59
C ILE A 135 -6.72 2.45 -15.36
N ILE A 136 -7.83 3.20 -15.23
CA ILE A 136 -8.77 3.01 -14.13
C ILE A 136 -9.99 2.26 -14.65
N LEU A 137 -10.09 1.00 -14.27
CA LEU A 137 -11.22 0.16 -14.60
C LEU A 137 -12.45 0.56 -13.78
N PRO A 138 -13.65 0.57 -14.37
CA PRO A 138 -14.88 0.75 -13.62
C PRO A 138 -14.96 -0.33 -12.53
N GLY A 139 -15.44 0.05 -11.34
CA GLY A 139 -15.73 -0.92 -10.28
C GLY A 139 -16.71 -1.96 -10.80
N LYS A 140 -16.74 -3.15 -10.19
CA LYS A 140 -17.81 -4.09 -10.53
C LYS A 140 -19.11 -3.40 -10.14
N GLY A 141 -19.88 -2.98 -11.13
CA GLY A 141 -21.24 -2.52 -10.91
C GLY A 141 -21.95 -3.63 -10.15
N GLY A 142 -22.17 -3.42 -8.86
CA GLY A 142 -23.15 -4.21 -8.15
C GLY A 142 -24.45 -3.96 -8.88
N ASN A 143 -24.92 -4.95 -9.64
CA ASN A 143 -26.33 -5.09 -9.87
C ASN A 143 -26.97 -5.02 -8.49
N LYS A 144 -27.65 -3.90 -8.22
CA LYS A 144 -28.76 -3.92 -7.29
C LYS A 144 -29.84 -4.83 -7.86
#